data_AF-A0A525JM90-F1
#
_entry.id   AF-A0A525JM90-F1
#
_cell.length_a   1.000
_cell.length_b   1.000
_cell.length_c   1.000
_cell.angle_alpha   90.00
_cell.angle_beta   90.00
_cell.angle_gamma   90.00
#
_symmetry.space_group_name_H-M   'P 1'
#
loop_
_entity.id
_entity.type
_entity.pdbx_description
1 polymer ?
#
loop_
_entity_poly.entity_id
_entity_poly.type
_entity_poly.pdbx_seq_one_letter_code
_entity_poly.pdbx_strand_id
1 'polypeptide(L)'
;YRDAGAFREEFPQRVRAAGPRVIKQNRGNGGEGVWKVELASASGPDGAIVRVLHAPRGSVPQEMPLGAFMSRCEPYFVNHGCIIDQPFQVRLPDGMIRCYMGADKVVGFGHQFIKALIPPPPEGPDSVAAQPAPRIMHPAAAPEFQTLRTKMESEWTPQMMQLLDIDVGSLPIIWDADFLYGPRDASGQDTYVLCEINVNSVFPFPEQAPSEIARLAKARSSS
;
A
#
# COMPACT_ATOMS: atom_id res chain seq x y z
N TYR A 1 -13.17 0.17 -8.45
CA TYR A 1 -14.55 0.53 -8.84
C TYR A 1 -14.62 2.00 -9.17
N ARG A 2 -15.24 2.36 -10.31
CA ARG A 2 -15.34 3.75 -10.79
C ARG A 2 -16.55 4.48 -10.20
N ASP A 3 -17.60 3.75 -9.84
CA ASP A 3 -18.82 4.27 -9.22
C ASP A 3 -19.42 3.26 -8.24
N ALA A 4 -20.47 3.70 -7.53
CA ALA A 4 -21.17 2.89 -6.53
C ALA A 4 -21.94 1.71 -7.13
N GLY A 5 -22.42 1.82 -8.38
CA GLY A 5 -23.15 0.75 -9.06
C GLY A 5 -22.22 -0.44 -9.33
N ALA A 6 -21.08 -0.18 -9.97
CA ALA A 6 -20.05 -1.18 -10.22
C ALA A 6 -19.54 -1.81 -8.92
N PHE A 7 -19.41 -1.02 -7.85
CA PHE A 7 -19.03 -1.55 -6.54
C PHE A 7 -20.08 -2.53 -5.99
N ARG A 8 -21.36 -2.13 -5.99
CA ARG A 8 -22.52 -2.95 -5.56
C ARG A 8 -22.64 -4.26 -6.34
N GLU A 9 -22.35 -4.23 -7.63
CA GLU A 9 -22.46 -5.39 -8.51
C GLU A 9 -21.28 -6.36 -8.34
N GLU A 10 -20.04 -5.86 -8.36
CA GLU A 10 -18.86 -6.72 -8.49
C GLU A 10 -18.25 -7.15 -7.15
N PHE A 11 -18.22 -6.28 -6.15
CA PHE A 11 -17.49 -6.54 -4.90
C PHE A 11 -18.00 -7.76 -4.12
N PRO A 12 -19.33 -8.02 -4.02
CA PRO A 12 -19.83 -9.17 -3.28
C PRO A 12 -19.30 -10.51 -3.79
N GLN A 13 -19.17 -10.67 -5.12
CA GLN A 13 -18.60 -11.89 -5.68
C GLN A 13 -17.10 -11.97 -5.42
N ARG A 14 -16.38 -10.84 -5.57
CA ARG A 14 -14.93 -10.81 -5.36
C ARG A 14 -14.53 -11.17 -3.93
N VAL A 15 -15.18 -10.61 -2.91
CA VAL A 15 -14.85 -10.93 -1.51
C VAL A 15 -15.18 -12.39 -1.15
N ARG A 16 -16.19 -12.99 -1.79
CA ARG A 16 -16.52 -14.41 -1.61
C ARG A 16 -15.50 -15.33 -2.27
N ALA A 17 -15.09 -15.02 -3.50
CA ALA A 17 -14.25 -15.91 -4.32
C ALA A 17 -12.75 -15.74 -4.05
N ALA A 18 -12.28 -14.51 -3.86
CA ALA A 18 -10.85 -14.19 -3.75
C ALA A 18 -10.35 -14.05 -2.30
N GLY A 19 -11.22 -14.22 -1.31
CA GLY A 19 -10.88 -14.07 0.11
C GLY A 19 -10.77 -12.61 0.56
N PRO A 20 -10.03 -12.34 1.66
CA PRO A 20 -9.94 -11.01 2.26
C PRO A 20 -9.43 -9.94 1.30
N ARG A 21 -10.09 -8.78 1.31
CA ARG A 21 -9.81 -7.64 0.43
C ARG A 21 -9.41 -6.42 1.23
N VAL A 22 -8.65 -5.53 0.60
CA VAL A 22 -8.36 -4.18 1.09
C VAL A 22 -9.06 -3.18 0.19
N ILE A 23 -10.03 -2.47 0.76
CA ILE A 23 -10.82 -1.43 0.11
C ILE A 23 -10.24 -0.07 0.50
N LYS A 24 -9.84 0.74 -0.48
CA LYS A 24 -9.25 2.06 -0.26
C LYS A 24 -10.01 3.13 -1.05
N GLN A 25 -10.31 4.25 -0.43
CA GLN A 25 -10.65 5.45 -1.21
C GLN A 25 -9.42 5.94 -1.98
N ASN A 26 -9.62 6.47 -3.19
CA ASN A 26 -8.54 6.90 -4.09
C ASN A 26 -7.77 8.15 -3.62
N ARG A 27 -8.27 8.85 -2.60
CA ARG A 27 -7.61 10.03 -2.01
C ARG A 27 -7.82 10.01 -0.51
N GLY A 28 -6.72 10.03 0.24
CA GLY A 28 -6.75 10.02 1.70
C GLY A 28 -5.35 10.00 2.26
N ASN A 29 -5.24 10.23 3.57
CA ASN A 29 -4.00 10.10 4.31
C ASN A 29 -4.26 9.33 5.61
N GLY A 30 -3.20 8.86 6.26
CA GLY A 30 -3.29 8.27 7.60
C GLY A 30 -4.12 6.98 7.71
N GLY A 31 -4.43 6.31 6.60
CA GLY A 31 -5.29 5.13 6.58
C GLY A 31 -6.79 5.43 6.57
N GLU A 32 -7.19 6.70 6.49
CA GLU A 32 -8.61 7.05 6.36
C GLU A 32 -9.21 6.46 5.09
N GLY A 33 -10.40 5.87 5.23
CA GLY A 33 -11.06 5.11 4.16
C GLY A 33 -10.29 3.89 3.63
N VAL A 34 -9.36 3.32 4.40
CA VAL A 34 -8.67 2.05 4.09
C VAL A 34 -9.19 0.94 5.02
N TRP A 35 -9.81 -0.08 4.45
CA TRP A 35 -10.50 -1.14 5.18
C TRP A 35 -10.01 -2.52 4.76
N LYS A 36 -9.74 -3.40 5.73
CA LYS A 36 -9.71 -4.85 5.50
C LYS A 36 -11.15 -5.35 5.57
N VAL A 37 -11.55 -6.17 4.60
CA VAL A 37 -12.89 -6.76 4.52
C VAL A 37 -12.73 -8.25 4.28
N GLU A 38 -13.33 -9.08 5.13
CA GLU A 38 -13.37 -10.52 4.97
C GLU A 38 -14.78 -11.06 5.19
N LEU A 39 -15.15 -12.11 4.44
CA LEU A 39 -16.44 -12.75 4.60
C LEU A 39 -16.46 -13.49 5.95
N ALA A 40 -17.40 -13.14 6.82
CA ALA A 40 -17.62 -13.83 8.10
C ALA A 40 -18.70 -14.91 7.97
N SER A 41 -19.78 -14.60 7.24
CA SER A 41 -20.82 -15.57 6.87
C SER A 41 -21.35 -15.27 5.48
N ALA A 42 -21.51 -16.32 4.66
CA ALA A 42 -22.09 -16.21 3.33
C ALA A 42 -23.61 -15.91 3.35
N SER A 43 -24.28 -16.24 4.47
CA SER A 43 -25.73 -16.18 4.61
C SER A 43 -26.10 -15.59 5.97
N GLY A 44 -27.09 -14.71 5.97
CA GLY A 44 -27.65 -14.06 7.16
C GLY A 44 -29.03 -13.48 6.85
N PRO A 45 -29.79 -13.04 7.87
CA PRO A 45 -31.13 -12.50 7.69
C PRO A 45 -31.19 -11.35 6.67
N ASP A 46 -30.14 -10.50 6.67
CA ASP A 46 -29.99 -9.33 5.80
C ASP A 46 -28.93 -9.55 4.70
N GLY A 47 -28.62 -10.81 4.37
CA GLY A 47 -27.58 -11.20 3.42
C GLY A 47 -26.24 -11.55 4.05
N ALA A 48 -25.17 -11.51 3.26
CA ALA A 48 -23.83 -11.88 3.70
C ALA A 48 -23.31 -10.95 4.80
N ILE A 49 -22.63 -11.50 5.80
CA ILE A 49 -21.98 -10.77 6.88
C ILE A 49 -20.48 -10.71 6.59
N VAL A 50 -19.90 -9.52 6.73
CA VAL A 50 -18.46 -9.28 6.63
C VAL A 50 -17.89 -8.82 7.95
N ARG A 51 -16.66 -9.23 8.22
CA ARG A 51 -15.82 -8.61 9.24
C ARG A 51 -14.96 -7.54 8.57
N VAL A 52 -14.99 -6.33 9.13
CA VAL A 52 -14.26 -5.18 8.62
C VAL A 52 -13.34 -4.62 9.69
N LEU A 53 -12.16 -4.16 9.29
CA LEU A 53 -11.21 -3.46 10.16
C LEU A 53 -10.72 -2.21 9.44
N HIS A 54 -10.90 -1.06 10.06
CA HIS A 54 -10.44 0.23 9.56
C HIS A 54 -8.95 0.42 9.89
N ALA A 55 -8.17 1.01 9.00
CA ALA A 55 -6.74 1.22 9.19
C ALA A 55 -6.33 2.24 10.27
N PRO A 56 -7.10 3.30 10.57
CA PRO A 56 -6.73 4.28 11.59
C PRO A 56 -6.50 3.64 12.97
N ARG A 57 -5.58 4.23 13.73
CA ARG A 57 -5.23 3.80 15.09
C ARG A 57 -6.46 3.77 16.00
N GLY A 58 -6.48 2.83 16.94
CA GLY A 58 -7.62 2.63 17.84
C GLY A 58 -8.74 1.76 17.26
N SER A 59 -8.72 1.48 15.96
CA SER A 59 -9.77 0.69 15.31
C SER A 59 -9.76 -0.78 15.75
N VAL A 60 -10.96 -1.35 15.87
CA VAL A 60 -11.20 -2.77 16.19
C VAL A 60 -12.04 -3.43 15.10
N PRO A 61 -11.93 -4.75 14.91
CA PRO A 61 -12.79 -5.46 13.96
C PRO A 61 -14.27 -5.33 14.30
N GLN A 62 -15.11 -5.15 13.28
CA GLN A 62 -16.56 -5.08 13.41
C GLN A 62 -17.20 -6.06 12.44
N GLU A 63 -18.26 -6.75 12.86
CA GLU A 63 -19.09 -7.56 11.96
C GLU A 63 -20.34 -6.79 11.57
N MET A 64 -20.69 -6.84 10.28
CA MET A 64 -21.87 -6.15 9.76
C MET A 64 -22.36 -6.74 8.44
N PRO A 65 -23.61 -6.46 8.04
CA PRO A 65 -24.09 -6.79 6.70
C PRO A 65 -23.21 -6.17 5.61
N LEU A 66 -22.87 -6.95 4.59
CA LEU A 66 -22.06 -6.50 3.46
C LEU A 66 -22.66 -5.25 2.80
N GLY A 67 -23.99 -5.23 2.60
CA GLY A 67 -24.68 -4.06 2.05
C GLY A 67 -24.45 -2.80 2.89
N ALA A 68 -24.45 -2.90 4.22
CA ALA A 68 -24.22 -1.77 5.11
C ALA A 68 -22.78 -1.24 5.02
N PHE A 69 -21.79 -2.14 4.92
CA PHE A 69 -20.41 -1.74 4.65
C PHE A 69 -20.29 -1.02 3.30
N MET A 70 -20.97 -1.52 2.27
CA MET A 70 -20.89 -0.93 0.94
C MET A 70 -21.53 0.47 0.90
N SER A 71 -22.68 0.66 1.55
CA SER A 71 -23.31 1.97 1.72
C SER A 71 -22.38 2.96 2.45
N ARG A 72 -21.63 2.49 3.45
CA ARG A 72 -20.64 3.32 4.16
C ARG A 72 -19.53 3.85 3.23
N CYS A 73 -19.20 3.12 2.16
CA CYS A 73 -18.17 3.51 1.21
C CYS A 73 -18.68 4.39 0.06
N GLU A 74 -19.99 4.60 -0.08
CA GLU A 74 -20.57 5.41 -1.17
C GLU A 74 -20.02 6.84 -1.27
N PRO A 75 -19.75 7.56 -0.16
CA PRO A 75 -19.14 8.87 -0.22
C PRO A 75 -17.77 8.90 -0.93
N TYR A 76 -17.07 7.77 -1.06
CA TYR A 76 -15.78 7.69 -1.74
C TYR A 76 -15.85 7.88 -3.25
N PHE A 77 -17.05 7.88 -3.85
CA PHE A 77 -17.27 8.16 -5.28
C PHE A 77 -17.56 9.64 -5.58
N VAL A 78 -17.73 10.48 -4.56
CA VAL A 78 -17.95 11.92 -4.73
C VAL A 78 -16.69 12.59 -5.29
N ASN A 79 -16.84 13.71 -6.01
CA ASN A 79 -15.73 14.50 -6.58
C ASN A 79 -14.78 13.70 -7.50
N HIS A 80 -15.34 12.85 -8.37
CA HIS A 80 -14.58 11.93 -9.23
C HIS A 80 -13.71 10.95 -8.44
N GLY A 81 -14.10 10.66 -7.19
CA GLY A 81 -13.49 9.64 -6.37
C GLY A 81 -13.73 8.24 -6.93
N CYS A 82 -12.92 7.30 -6.47
CA CYS A 82 -13.08 5.90 -6.81
C CYS A 82 -12.63 5.03 -5.65
N ILE A 83 -12.98 3.75 -5.71
CA ILE A 83 -12.51 2.76 -4.74
C ILE A 83 -11.47 1.87 -5.41
N ILE A 84 -10.32 1.74 -4.76
CA ILE A 84 -9.28 0.78 -5.10
C ILE A 84 -9.56 -0.51 -4.32
N ASP A 85 -9.51 -1.64 -5.01
CA ASP A 85 -9.72 -2.97 -4.44
C ASP A 85 -8.48 -3.83 -4.67
N GLN A 86 -7.79 -4.14 -3.58
CA GLN A 86 -6.56 -4.92 -3.58
C GLN A 86 -6.73 -6.22 -2.77
N PRO A 87 -6.07 -7.33 -3.14
CA PRO A 87 -5.99 -8.50 -2.27
C PRO A 87 -5.29 -8.15 -0.95
N PHE A 88 -5.81 -8.65 0.18
CA PHE A 88 -5.10 -8.55 1.45
C PHE A 88 -3.83 -9.42 1.40
N GLN A 89 -2.69 -8.84 1.79
CA GLN A 89 -1.43 -9.58 1.86
C GLN A 89 -1.30 -10.23 3.23
N VAL A 90 -1.30 -11.57 3.30
CA VAL A 90 -1.15 -12.31 4.57
C VAL A 90 0.15 -11.97 5.30
N ARG A 91 1.20 -11.62 4.54
CA ARG A 91 2.50 -11.21 5.06
C ARG A 91 2.57 -9.71 5.42
N LEU A 92 1.42 -9.03 5.57
CA LEU A 92 1.36 -7.68 6.15
C LEU A 92 2.17 -7.54 7.45
N PRO A 93 2.17 -8.52 8.39
CA PRO A 93 2.97 -8.45 9.61
C PRO A 93 4.49 -8.48 9.39
N ASP A 94 4.98 -8.92 8.23
CA ASP A 94 6.41 -8.90 7.87
C ASP A 94 6.89 -7.46 7.54
N GLY A 95 5.94 -6.53 7.44
CA GLY A 95 6.20 -5.11 7.27
C GLY A 95 6.03 -4.62 5.84
N MET A 96 6.21 -3.32 5.70
CA MET A 96 6.14 -2.57 4.46
C MET A 96 7.53 -2.00 4.15
N ILE A 97 7.96 -2.13 2.89
CA ILE A 97 9.19 -1.54 2.39
C ILE A 97 8.84 -0.33 1.55
N ARG A 98 9.30 0.85 1.96
CA ARG A 98 9.36 2.02 1.12
C ARG A 98 10.67 2.01 0.34
N CYS A 99 10.59 1.96 -0.98
CA CYS A 99 11.73 2.11 -1.87
C CYS A 99 11.84 3.58 -2.30
N TYR A 100 12.91 4.28 -1.89
CA TYR A 100 13.15 5.66 -2.29
C TYR A 100 13.91 5.70 -3.62
N MET A 101 13.40 6.48 -4.55
CA MET A 101 13.87 6.56 -5.94
C MET A 101 14.38 7.98 -6.22
N GLY A 102 15.63 8.08 -6.65
CA GLY A 102 16.21 9.29 -7.24
C GLY A 102 16.19 9.17 -8.75
N ALA A 103 15.28 9.88 -9.41
CA ALA A 103 14.95 9.64 -10.83
C ALA A 103 14.69 8.13 -11.09
N ASP A 104 15.55 7.44 -11.82
CA ASP A 104 15.42 6.02 -12.17
C ASP A 104 16.19 5.06 -11.24
N LYS A 105 16.88 5.58 -10.20
CA LYS A 105 17.76 4.79 -9.33
C LYS A 105 17.27 4.71 -7.90
N VAL A 106 17.47 3.56 -7.26
CA VAL A 106 17.17 3.42 -5.84
C VAL A 106 18.23 4.15 -5.03
N VAL A 107 17.79 5.04 -4.14
CA VAL A 107 18.67 5.81 -3.24
C VAL A 107 18.61 5.32 -1.80
N GLY A 108 17.66 4.44 -1.48
CA GLY A 108 17.63 3.68 -0.23
C GLY A 108 16.25 3.12 0.08
N PHE A 109 16.08 2.62 1.29
CA PHE A 109 14.88 1.94 1.73
C PHE A 109 14.43 2.39 3.11
N GLY A 110 13.15 2.24 3.39
CA GLY A 110 12.60 2.31 4.73
C GLY A 110 11.76 1.07 5.01
N HIS A 111 12.06 0.31 6.05
CA HIS A 111 11.28 -0.86 6.43
C HIS A 111 10.52 -0.59 7.72
N GLN A 112 9.22 -0.89 7.75
CA GLN A 112 8.36 -0.62 8.89
C GLN A 112 7.40 -1.77 9.16
N PHE A 113 7.39 -2.26 10.40
CA PHE A 113 6.38 -3.19 10.88
C PHE A 113 5.06 -2.45 11.11
N ILE A 114 4.13 -2.65 10.18
CA ILE A 114 2.81 -2.03 10.20
C ILE A 114 1.84 -2.80 11.09
N LYS A 115 0.96 -2.07 11.77
CA LYS A 115 -0.10 -2.63 12.62
C LYS A 115 -1.51 -2.33 12.10
N ALA A 116 -1.62 -1.41 11.14
CA ALA A 116 -2.89 -1.13 10.46
C ALA A 116 -3.42 -2.40 9.79
N LEU A 117 -4.73 -2.61 9.84
CA LEU A 117 -5.43 -3.77 9.26
C LEU A 117 -5.05 -5.14 9.87
N ILE A 118 -4.30 -5.15 10.97
CA ILE A 118 -4.05 -6.34 11.80
C ILE A 118 -4.95 -6.21 13.03
N PRO A 119 -5.72 -7.26 13.41
CA PRO A 119 -6.47 -7.23 14.66
C PRO A 119 -5.55 -6.85 15.84
N PRO A 120 -5.99 -5.94 16.72
CA PRO A 120 -5.19 -5.55 17.86
C PRO A 120 -4.95 -6.74 18.79
N PRO A 121 -3.87 -6.72 19.57
CA PRO A 121 -3.58 -7.77 20.53
C PRO A 121 -4.60 -7.76 21.70
N PRO A 122 -4.65 -8.80 22.54
CA PRO A 122 -5.65 -8.91 23.62
C PRO A 122 -5.66 -7.74 24.60
N GLU A 123 -4.53 -7.05 24.78
CA GLU A 123 -4.38 -5.88 25.63
C GLU A 123 -5.10 -4.63 25.07
N GLY A 124 -5.60 -4.71 23.84
CA GLY A 124 -6.40 -3.67 23.21
C GLY A 124 -5.64 -2.83 22.17
N PRO A 125 -6.38 -2.00 21.40
CA PRO A 125 -5.83 -1.23 20.28
C PRO A 125 -4.93 -0.06 20.70
N ASP A 126 -4.98 0.33 21.98
CA ASP A 126 -4.16 1.41 22.55
C ASP A 126 -2.88 0.88 23.22
N SER A 127 -2.67 -0.44 23.25
CA SER A 127 -1.48 -1.05 23.84
C SER A 127 -0.21 -0.70 23.04
N VAL A 128 0.95 -0.76 23.71
CA VAL A 128 2.26 -0.56 23.06
C VAL A 128 2.48 -1.58 21.93
N ALA A 129 2.03 -2.82 22.11
CA ALA A 129 2.13 -3.88 21.11
C ALA A 129 1.26 -3.64 19.86
N ALA A 130 0.21 -2.82 19.98
CA ALA A 130 -0.63 -2.38 18.87
C ALA A 130 -0.03 -1.19 18.09
N GLN A 131 1.01 -0.53 18.61
CA GLN A 131 1.64 0.60 17.93
C GLN A 131 2.64 0.12 16.86
N PRO A 132 2.72 0.79 15.70
CA PRO A 132 3.72 0.47 14.70
C PRO A 132 5.12 0.78 15.22
N ALA A 133 6.09 -0.07 14.88
CA ALA A 133 7.48 0.23 15.14
C ALA A 133 7.94 1.45 14.32
N PRO A 134 8.99 2.17 14.75
CA PRO A 134 9.64 3.17 13.92
C PRO A 134 10.08 2.56 12.58
N ARG A 135 10.08 3.39 11.54
CA ARG A 135 10.66 3.00 10.25
C ARG A 135 12.18 2.95 10.39
N ILE A 136 12.77 1.83 10.04
CA ILE A 136 14.23 1.65 9.97
C ILE A 136 14.66 2.04 8.56
N MET A 137 15.65 2.94 8.45
CA MET A 137 16.17 3.40 7.16
C MET A 137 17.42 2.61 6.78
N HIS A 138 17.51 2.22 5.52
CA HIS A 138 18.61 1.43 4.98
C HIS A 138 19.19 2.11 3.74
N PRO A 139 20.51 2.01 3.51
CA PRO A 139 21.14 2.50 2.28
C PRO A 139 20.73 1.64 1.07
N ALA A 140 20.91 2.16 -0.14
CA ALA A 140 20.64 1.43 -1.38
C ALA A 140 21.46 0.12 -1.54
N ALA A 141 22.59 0.02 -0.82
CA ALA A 141 23.47 -1.15 -0.83
C ALA A 141 23.08 -2.24 0.20
N ALA A 142 21.99 -2.06 0.96
CA ALA A 142 21.54 -3.03 1.96
C ALA A 142 21.30 -4.42 1.32
N PRO A 143 22.00 -5.48 1.78
CA PRO A 143 21.93 -6.82 1.17
C PRO A 143 20.51 -7.38 1.06
N GLU A 144 19.69 -7.17 2.09
CA GLU A 144 18.33 -7.68 2.22
C GLU A 144 17.35 -7.12 1.15
N PHE A 145 17.68 -5.98 0.54
CA PHE A 145 16.81 -5.32 -0.45
C PHE A 145 17.38 -5.33 -1.87
N GLN A 146 18.48 -6.04 -2.14
CA GLN A 146 19.10 -6.05 -3.49
C GLN A 146 18.20 -6.68 -4.56
N THR A 147 17.39 -7.69 -4.20
CA THR A 147 16.41 -8.27 -5.13
C THR A 147 15.35 -7.23 -5.54
N LEU A 148 14.79 -6.51 -4.56
CA LEU A 148 13.82 -5.45 -4.81
C LEU A 148 14.44 -4.31 -5.63
N ARG A 149 15.67 -3.90 -5.28
CA ARG A 149 16.42 -2.89 -6.04
C ARG A 149 16.55 -3.25 -7.51
N THR A 150 16.99 -4.49 -7.77
CA THR A 150 17.21 -4.98 -9.13
C THR A 150 15.90 -4.89 -9.92
N LYS A 151 14.78 -5.37 -9.35
CA LYS A 151 13.46 -5.29 -9.97
C LYS A 151 13.02 -3.85 -10.25
N MET A 152 13.22 -2.94 -9.29
CA MET A 152 12.89 -1.53 -9.49
C MET A 152 13.69 -0.90 -10.63
N GLU A 153 15.00 -1.09 -10.66
CA GLU A 153 15.87 -0.40 -11.62
C GLU A 153 15.89 -1.03 -13.02
N SER A 154 15.77 -2.37 -13.14
CA SER A 154 15.93 -3.05 -14.43
C SER A 154 14.61 -3.50 -15.07
N GLU A 155 13.52 -3.55 -14.31
CA GLU A 155 12.24 -4.10 -14.78
C GLU A 155 11.12 -3.07 -14.63
N TRP A 156 10.74 -2.73 -13.40
CA TRP A 156 9.49 -2.01 -13.14
C TRP A 156 9.54 -0.52 -13.47
N THR A 157 10.63 0.18 -13.15
CA THR A 157 10.75 1.61 -13.51
C THR A 157 10.81 1.79 -15.03
N PRO A 158 11.64 1.02 -15.78
CA PRO A 158 11.63 1.08 -17.25
C PRO A 158 10.25 0.76 -17.86
N GLN A 159 9.56 -0.27 -17.35
CA GLN A 159 8.21 -0.62 -17.83
C GLN A 159 7.18 0.47 -17.54
N MET A 160 7.23 1.08 -16.35
CA MET A 160 6.36 2.21 -16.00
C MET A 160 6.60 3.40 -16.92
N MET A 161 7.88 3.75 -17.17
CA MET A 161 8.26 4.82 -18.09
C MET A 161 7.71 4.58 -19.49
N GLN A 162 7.87 3.35 -20.01
CA GLN A 162 7.34 2.97 -21.32
C GLN A 162 5.81 3.04 -21.38
N LEU A 163 5.11 2.57 -20.34
CA LEU A 163 3.65 2.56 -20.30
C LEU A 163 3.05 3.97 -20.22
N LEU A 164 3.73 4.87 -19.52
CA LEU A 164 3.29 6.25 -19.33
C LEU A 164 3.84 7.21 -20.40
N ASP A 165 4.68 6.72 -21.32
CA ASP A 165 5.37 7.52 -22.34
C ASP A 165 6.16 8.70 -21.74
N ILE A 166 6.98 8.41 -20.73
CA ILE A 166 7.84 9.40 -20.07
C ILE A 166 9.31 9.00 -20.13
N ASP A 167 10.19 9.98 -20.28
CA ASP A 167 11.64 9.79 -20.20
C ASP A 167 12.17 9.95 -18.76
N VAL A 168 13.45 9.63 -18.56
CA VAL A 168 14.13 9.75 -17.26
C VAL A 168 14.21 11.19 -16.75
N GLY A 169 14.28 12.17 -17.66
CA GLY A 169 14.27 13.59 -17.33
C GLY A 169 12.94 14.05 -16.71
N SER A 170 11.85 13.38 -17.09
CA SER A 170 10.50 13.61 -16.61
C SER A 170 10.20 12.94 -15.27
N LEU A 171 11.02 11.98 -14.82
CA LEU A 171 10.87 11.36 -13.49
C LEU A 171 11.16 12.38 -12.37
N PRO A 172 10.43 12.34 -11.24
CA PRO A 172 10.73 13.18 -10.09
C PRO A 172 12.17 13.02 -9.60
N ILE A 173 12.77 14.12 -9.10
CA ILE A 173 14.11 14.06 -8.48
C ILE A 173 14.10 13.10 -7.29
N ILE A 174 12.99 13.05 -6.57
CA ILE A 174 12.74 12.11 -5.48
C ILE A 174 11.28 11.65 -5.55
N TRP A 175 11.07 10.34 -5.48
CA TRP A 175 9.77 9.69 -5.36
C TRP A 175 9.93 8.40 -4.54
N ASP A 176 8.83 7.82 -4.09
CA ASP A 176 8.86 6.53 -3.40
C ASP A 176 7.78 5.58 -3.89
N ALA A 177 8.07 4.29 -3.73
CA ALA A 177 7.14 3.20 -3.99
C ALA A 177 7.08 2.30 -2.75
N ASP A 178 5.87 2.14 -2.21
CA ASP A 178 5.62 1.30 -1.04
C ASP A 178 5.22 -0.12 -1.47
N PHE A 179 5.91 -1.11 -0.91
CA PHE A 179 5.72 -2.52 -1.17
C PHE A 179 5.33 -3.28 0.09
N LEU A 180 4.41 -4.23 -0.06
CA LEU A 180 4.21 -5.30 0.89
C LEU A 180 4.86 -6.58 0.37
N TYR A 181 5.21 -7.48 1.28
CA TYR A 181 5.60 -8.83 0.89
C TYR A 181 4.39 -9.61 0.35
N GLY A 182 4.55 -10.17 -0.83
CA GLY A 182 3.63 -11.16 -1.39
C GLY A 182 3.99 -12.59 -0.95
N PRO A 183 3.21 -13.59 -1.39
CA PRO A 183 3.54 -15.00 -1.20
C PRO A 183 4.95 -15.29 -1.74
N ARG A 184 5.73 -16.11 -1.02
CA ARG A 184 7.03 -16.53 -1.55
C ARG A 184 6.84 -17.33 -2.83
N ASP A 185 7.78 -17.18 -3.75
CA ASP A 185 7.77 -17.98 -4.98
C ASP A 185 8.15 -19.44 -4.71
N ALA A 186 8.15 -20.27 -5.76
CA ALA A 186 8.44 -21.70 -5.66
C ALA A 186 9.87 -22.01 -5.14
N SER A 187 10.78 -21.03 -5.20
CA SER A 187 12.14 -21.14 -4.66
C SER A 187 12.27 -20.61 -3.23
N GLY A 188 11.17 -20.13 -2.63
CA GLY A 188 11.15 -19.56 -1.29
C GLY A 188 11.58 -18.10 -1.23
N GLN A 189 11.77 -17.44 -2.38
CA GLN A 189 12.21 -16.05 -2.43
C GLN A 189 11.04 -15.09 -2.22
N ASP A 190 11.33 -13.92 -1.66
CA ASP A 190 10.33 -12.88 -1.47
C ASP A 190 9.80 -12.35 -2.80
N THR A 191 8.48 -12.21 -2.87
CA THR A 191 7.81 -11.42 -3.90
C THR A 191 7.28 -10.13 -3.28
N TYR A 192 6.99 -9.14 -4.12
CA TYR A 192 6.61 -7.80 -3.66
C TYR A 192 5.34 -7.36 -4.37
N VAL A 193 4.44 -6.74 -3.60
CA VAL A 193 3.17 -6.21 -4.08
C VAL A 193 3.20 -4.70 -3.89
N LEU A 194 3.19 -3.96 -5.01
CA LEU A 194 3.12 -2.51 -5.00
C LEU A 194 1.79 -2.06 -4.38
N CYS A 195 1.88 -1.16 -3.41
CA CYS A 195 0.72 -0.63 -2.69
C CYS A 195 0.40 0.81 -3.06
N GLU A 196 1.42 1.64 -3.18
CA GLU A 196 1.32 3.08 -3.40
C GLU A 196 2.61 3.60 -4.03
N ILE A 197 2.48 4.65 -4.84
CA ILE A 197 3.60 5.45 -5.33
C ILE A 197 3.36 6.89 -4.89
N ASN A 198 4.37 7.51 -4.28
CA ASN A 198 4.33 8.90 -3.86
C ASN A 198 5.35 9.71 -4.66
N VAL A 199 4.87 10.74 -5.37
CA VAL A 199 5.70 11.66 -6.16
C VAL A 199 5.84 13.04 -5.50
N ASN A 200 5.19 13.25 -4.36
CA ASN A 200 5.24 14.46 -3.55
C ASN A 200 5.40 14.10 -2.06
N SER A 201 5.92 15.04 -1.26
CA SER A 201 6.09 14.87 0.20
C SER A 201 6.83 13.59 0.61
N VAL A 202 7.86 13.22 -0.15
CA VAL A 202 8.73 12.06 0.09
C VAL A 202 9.68 12.40 1.25
N PHE A 203 9.19 12.29 2.47
CA PHE A 203 9.95 12.53 3.69
C PHE A 203 9.41 11.64 4.83
N PRO A 204 10.26 11.16 5.75
CA PRO A 204 11.74 11.25 5.75
C PRO A 204 12.37 10.28 4.74
N PHE A 205 13.53 10.65 4.19
CA PHE A 205 14.37 9.78 3.34
C PHE A 205 15.67 9.38 4.08
N PRO A 206 16.38 8.32 3.63
CA PRO A 206 17.63 7.87 4.25
C PRO A 206 18.70 8.96 4.27
N GLU A 207 19.64 8.89 5.23
CA GLU A 207 20.70 9.90 5.43
C GLU A 207 21.58 10.11 4.18
N GLN A 208 21.70 9.09 3.33
CA GLN A 208 22.50 9.15 2.10
C GLN A 208 21.74 9.75 0.90
N ALA A 209 20.42 9.90 0.98
CA ALA A 209 19.60 10.42 -0.12
C ALA A 209 19.84 11.93 -0.45
N PRO A 210 20.07 12.84 0.52
CA PRO A 210 20.27 14.27 0.24
C PRO A 210 21.38 14.59 -0.77
N SER A 211 22.52 13.91 -0.70
CA SER A 211 23.63 14.15 -1.61
C SER A 211 23.27 13.79 -3.05
N GLU A 212 22.57 12.67 -3.23
CA GLU A 212 22.12 12.22 -4.55
C GLU A 212 20.99 13.09 -5.09
N ILE A 213 20.04 13.50 -4.25
CA ILE A 213 18.99 14.48 -4.60
C ILE A 213 19.62 15.79 -5.08
N ALA A 214 20.61 16.31 -4.35
CA ALA A 214 21.29 17.56 -4.73
C ALA A 214 22.04 17.42 -6.07
N ARG A 215 22.69 16.27 -6.30
CA ARG A 215 23.37 15.96 -7.56
C ARG A 215 22.38 15.94 -8.73
N LEU A 216 21.25 15.25 -8.58
CA LEU A 216 20.19 15.16 -9.58
C LEU A 216 19.53 16.51 -9.87
N ALA A 217 19.25 17.30 -8.83
CA ALA A 217 18.70 18.64 -8.97
C ALA A 217 19.64 19.55 -9.78
N LYS A 218 20.94 19.54 -9.47
CA LYS A 218 21.94 20.31 -10.21
C LYS A 218 22.05 19.86 -11.68
N ALA A 219 22.02 18.55 -11.93
CA ALA A 219 22.07 18.03 -13.30
C ALA A 219 20.87 18.53 -14.12
N ARG A 220 19.67 18.50 -13.55
CA ARG A 220 18.42 18.92 -14.21
C ARG A 220 18.32 20.43 -14.42
N SER A 221 18.89 21.25 -13.54
CA SER A 221 18.92 22.70 -13.74
C SER A 221 19.98 23.14 -14.76
N SER A 222 20.84 22.22 -15.22
CA SER A 222 21.94 22.49 -16.15
C SER A 222 21.68 21.95 -17.56
N SER A 223 20.55 21.28 -17.76
CA SER A 223 20.05 20.71 -19.03
C SER A 223 18.94 21.56 -19.62
#